data_AF-A0A920YMU4-F1
#
_entry.id   AF-A0A920YMU4-F1
#
_cell.length_a   1.000
_cell.length_b   1.000
_cell.length_c   1.000
_cell.angle_alpha   90.00
_cell.angle_beta   90.00
_cell.angle_gamma   90.00
#
_symmetry.space_group_name_H-M   'P 1'
#
loop_
_entity.id
_entity.type
_entity.pdbx_description
1 polymer ?
#
loop_
_entity_poly.entity_id
_entity_poly.type
_entity_poly.pdbx_seq_one_letter_code
_entity_poly.pdbx_strand_id
1 'polypeptide(L)'
;MTCEYKKQLRDYLEEKLPPEAAAALEAHLASCPECQAELDRLAEGEAALNLLREPLEVPDEVVVGRIKARRAGLRRITVYGVLGFLLGLFSRFYTRDPFIVTKALMALPYKLAQFGLEPFFKKNVLPPRRWLPQGVSGGMGFFPYNPLLDFLATLFTPALVAAFGAMVIGYLVSDRRVFLRRGVVRFLAGAAVVFLLWTGVLGALYAQTEARIARLDGIQEITVWAVEEGGGARWLARLDRDAFRQPPYDQLLAGLQAARPAGPQAYPEGRAGLELMLSFAGGGRIPAHVDPETRKMVLFNGTGYQLSPETIALLGKPGEVKAK
;
A
#
# COMPACT_ATOMS: atom_id res chain seq x y z
N MET A 1 3.40 -25.71 39.40
CA MET A 1 4.36 -26.80 39.65
C MET A 1 5.70 -26.36 39.08
N THR A 2 6.77 -26.41 39.85
CA THR A 2 8.10 -25.94 39.41
C THR A 2 8.65 -26.84 38.31
N CYS A 3 8.79 -26.30 37.11
CA CYS A 3 9.39 -27.02 35.99
C CYS A 3 10.87 -27.33 36.27
N GLU A 4 11.29 -28.60 36.10
CA GLU A 4 12.66 -29.05 36.39
C GLU A 4 13.72 -28.35 35.53
N TYR A 5 13.38 -28.04 34.28
CA TYR A 5 14.25 -27.35 33.33
C TYR A 5 14.64 -25.94 33.75
N LYS A 6 13.93 -25.35 34.73
CA LYS A 6 14.19 -24.00 35.23
C LYS A 6 15.59 -23.83 35.80
N LYS A 7 16.16 -24.91 36.38
CA LYS A 7 17.52 -24.91 36.93
C LYS A 7 18.61 -24.89 35.86
N GLN A 8 18.29 -25.35 34.65
CA GLN A 8 19.23 -25.47 33.53
C GLN A 8 19.26 -24.20 32.65
N LEU A 9 18.35 -23.24 32.86
CA LEU A 9 18.26 -22.03 32.04
C LEU A 9 19.52 -21.15 32.11
N ARG A 10 20.18 -21.08 33.27
CA ARG A 10 21.41 -20.29 33.44
C ARG A 10 22.60 -20.97 32.76
N ASP A 11 22.78 -22.26 32.99
CA ASP A 11 23.82 -23.05 32.32
C ASP A 11 23.64 -23.07 30.79
N TYR A 12 22.40 -22.88 30.32
CA TYR A 12 22.08 -22.77 28.90
C TYR A 12 22.50 -21.43 28.31
N LEU A 13 22.29 -20.33 29.04
CA LEU A 13 22.77 -19.00 28.64
C LEU A 13 24.30 -18.91 28.67
N GLU A 14 24.95 -19.60 29.60
CA GLU A 14 26.41 -19.64 29.78
C GLU A 14 27.11 -20.70 28.91
N GLU A 15 26.36 -21.45 28.09
CA GLU A 15 26.88 -22.55 27.23
C GLU A 15 27.60 -23.68 27.99
N LYS A 16 27.24 -23.90 29.25
CA LYS A 16 27.80 -24.97 30.09
C LYS A 16 27.06 -26.30 29.96
N LEU A 17 25.93 -26.31 29.25
CA LEU A 17 25.16 -27.53 29.01
C LEU A 17 25.76 -28.39 27.88
N PRO A 18 25.84 -29.72 28.08
CA PRO A 18 26.15 -30.65 27.02
C PRO A 18 25.19 -30.51 25.82
N PRO A 19 25.64 -30.76 24.57
CA PRO A 19 24.84 -30.56 23.37
C PRO A 19 23.47 -31.28 23.38
N GLU A 20 23.43 -32.50 23.91
CA GLU A 20 22.20 -33.29 24.03
C GLU A 20 21.20 -32.68 25.02
N ALA A 21 21.70 -32.17 26.15
CA ALA A 21 20.88 -31.53 27.17
C ALA A 21 20.39 -30.14 26.71
N ALA A 22 21.20 -29.41 25.94
CA ALA A 22 20.79 -28.15 25.31
C ALA A 22 19.66 -28.39 24.29
N ALA A 23 19.76 -29.42 23.45
CA ALA A 23 18.71 -29.77 22.48
C ALA A 23 17.39 -30.17 23.17
N ALA A 24 17.46 -30.94 24.25
CA ALA A 24 16.29 -31.31 25.05
C ALA A 24 15.61 -30.08 25.69
N LEU A 25 16.41 -29.15 26.21
CA LEU A 25 15.90 -27.89 26.76
C LEU A 25 15.29 -26.99 25.67
N GLU A 26 15.88 -26.91 24.48
CA GLU A 26 15.32 -26.17 23.35
C GLU A 26 13.96 -26.72 22.88
N ALA A 27 13.82 -28.05 22.88
CA ALA A 27 12.55 -28.72 22.60
C ALA A 27 11.51 -28.40 23.67
N HIS A 28 11.90 -28.39 24.95
CA HIS A 28 11.02 -28.02 26.06
C HIS A 28 10.59 -26.54 26.02
N LEU A 29 11.53 -25.62 25.73
CA LEU A 29 11.26 -24.19 25.57
C LEU A 29 10.31 -23.90 24.39
N ALA A 30 10.20 -24.82 23.42
CA ALA A 30 9.22 -24.68 22.35
C ALA A 30 7.78 -24.73 22.88
N SER A 31 7.52 -25.53 23.92
CA SER A 31 6.19 -25.85 24.43
C SER A 31 5.86 -25.29 25.82
N CYS A 32 6.85 -24.77 26.58
CA CYS A 32 6.64 -24.23 27.92
C CYS A 32 6.75 -22.69 27.99
N PRO A 33 5.63 -21.95 28.14
CA PRO A 33 5.63 -20.49 28.23
C PRO A 33 6.35 -19.95 29.48
N GLU A 34 6.26 -20.67 30.61
CA GLU A 34 6.86 -20.26 31.88
C GLU A 34 8.40 -20.27 31.81
N CYS A 35 8.99 -21.34 31.27
CA CYS A 35 10.44 -21.44 31.09
C CYS A 35 10.96 -20.43 30.06
N GLN A 36 10.18 -20.14 29.01
CA GLN A 36 10.52 -19.10 28.04
C GLN A 36 10.52 -17.70 28.68
N ALA A 37 9.52 -17.38 29.49
CA ALA A 37 9.43 -16.09 30.19
C ALA A 37 10.57 -15.88 31.20
N GLU A 38 10.99 -16.96 31.88
CA GLU A 38 12.12 -16.90 32.80
C GLU A 38 13.46 -16.76 32.08
N LEU A 39 13.66 -17.47 30.96
CA LEU A 39 14.84 -17.32 30.12
C LEU A 39 14.98 -15.88 29.62
N ASP A 40 13.89 -15.27 29.17
CA ASP A 40 13.87 -13.86 28.75
C ASP A 40 14.25 -12.91 29.91
N ARG A 41 13.76 -13.18 31.14
CA ARG A 41 14.13 -12.40 32.34
C ARG A 41 15.61 -12.53 32.68
N LEU A 42 16.15 -13.74 32.64
CA LEU A 42 17.56 -14.00 32.94
C LEU A 42 18.47 -13.33 31.91
N ALA A 43 18.15 -13.43 30.62
CA ALA A 43 18.91 -12.79 29.56
C ALA A 43 18.91 -11.25 29.64
N GLU A 44 17.76 -10.64 29.99
CA GLU A 44 17.67 -9.18 30.18
C GLU A 44 18.36 -8.72 31.48
N GLY A 45 18.21 -9.48 32.56
CA GLY A 45 18.83 -9.19 33.85
C GLY A 45 20.36 -9.29 33.82
N GLU A 46 20.92 -10.33 33.18
CA GLU A 46 22.36 -10.46 32.97
C GLU A 46 22.90 -9.41 32.00
N ALA A 47 22.17 -9.04 30.94
CA ALA A 47 22.58 -7.93 30.07
C ALA A 47 22.66 -6.59 30.82
N ALA A 48 21.77 -6.36 31.78
CA ALA A 48 21.78 -5.17 32.63
C ALA A 48 22.85 -5.22 33.75
N LEU A 49 23.09 -6.41 34.34
CA LEU A 49 24.08 -6.62 35.40
C LEU A 49 25.53 -6.67 34.87
N ASN A 50 25.74 -7.18 33.66
CA ASN A 50 27.07 -7.26 33.02
C ASN A 50 27.60 -5.89 32.55
N LEU A 51 26.76 -4.85 32.52
CA LEU A 51 27.21 -3.47 32.29
C LEU A 51 27.81 -2.83 33.55
N LEU A 52 27.60 -3.41 34.73
CA LEU A 52 27.94 -2.82 36.04
C LEU A 52 28.99 -3.61 36.83
N ARG A 53 29.39 -4.80 36.37
CA ARG A 53 30.49 -5.56 36.98
C ARG A 53 31.68 -5.62 36.04
N GLU A 54 32.86 -5.64 36.65
CA GLU A 54 34.18 -5.83 36.03
C GLU A 54 34.15 -6.72 34.79
N PRO A 55 35.05 -6.48 33.81
CA PRO A 55 35.06 -7.22 32.56
C PRO A 55 35.06 -8.71 32.85
N LEU A 56 33.91 -9.36 32.64
CA LEU A 56 33.81 -10.80 32.68
C LEU A 56 34.76 -11.31 31.60
N GLU A 57 35.77 -12.09 31.99
CA GLU A 57 36.55 -12.93 31.09
C GLU A 57 35.61 -14.00 30.53
N VAL A 58 34.79 -13.59 29.58
CA VAL A 58 34.05 -14.50 28.72
C VAL A 58 35.07 -15.03 27.72
N PRO A 59 35.24 -16.37 27.58
CA PRO A 59 36.15 -16.92 26.59
C PRO A 59 35.85 -16.34 25.21
N ASP A 60 36.88 -15.85 24.52
CA ASP A 60 36.74 -15.23 23.20
C ASP A 60 35.99 -16.13 22.21
N GLU A 61 36.10 -17.45 22.36
CA GLU A 61 35.38 -18.44 21.57
C GLU A 61 33.85 -18.32 21.67
N VAL A 62 33.33 -18.06 22.87
CA VAL A 62 31.88 -17.88 23.12
C VAL A 62 31.40 -16.55 22.54
N VAL A 63 32.19 -15.49 22.70
CA VAL A 63 31.87 -14.16 22.13
C VAL A 63 31.88 -14.23 20.59
N VAL A 64 32.92 -14.83 20.00
CA VAL A 64 33.03 -15.05 18.56
C VAL A 64 31.91 -15.95 18.04
N GLY A 65 31.53 -16.99 18.79
CA GLY A 65 30.39 -17.86 18.51
C GLY A 65 29.08 -17.08 18.40
N ARG A 66 28.77 -16.25 19.42
CA ARG A 66 27.58 -15.39 19.41
C ARG A 66 27.60 -14.36 18.28
N ILE A 67 28.76 -13.76 17.98
CA ILE A 67 28.90 -12.81 16.85
C ILE A 67 28.64 -13.52 15.52
N LYS A 68 29.19 -14.71 15.30
CA LYS A 68 28.95 -15.52 14.09
C LYS A 68 27.48 -15.91 13.97
N ALA A 69 26.86 -16.39 15.06
CA ALA A 69 25.44 -16.73 15.11
C ALA A 69 24.55 -15.51 14.83
N ARG A 70 24.87 -14.35 15.39
CA ARG A 70 24.16 -13.08 15.11
C ARG A 70 24.28 -12.68 13.65
N ARG A 71 25.47 -12.74 13.06
CA ARG A 71 25.71 -12.39 11.65
C ARG A 71 24.99 -13.35 10.70
N ALA A 72 25.00 -14.64 11.02
CA ALA A 72 24.29 -15.66 10.25
C ALA A 72 22.76 -15.47 10.33
N GLY A 73 22.22 -15.20 11.52
CA GLY A 73 20.80 -14.93 11.73
C GLY A 73 20.34 -13.66 11.03
N LEU A 74 21.12 -12.56 11.13
CA LEU A 74 20.83 -11.32 10.38
C LEU A 74 20.80 -11.57 8.87
N ARG A 75 21.79 -12.29 8.33
CA ARG A 75 21.82 -12.65 6.90
C ARG A 75 20.58 -13.45 6.51
N ARG A 76 20.15 -14.41 7.35
CA ARG A 76 18.94 -15.21 7.11
C ARG A 76 17.70 -14.31 7.10
N ILE A 77 17.52 -13.46 8.11
CA ILE A 77 16.38 -12.52 8.18
C ILE A 77 16.34 -11.63 6.93
N THR A 78 17.48 -11.09 6.50
CA THR A 78 17.57 -10.27 5.28
C THR A 78 17.21 -11.06 4.03
N VAL A 79 17.74 -12.27 3.85
CA VAL A 79 17.44 -13.12 2.68
C VAL A 79 15.95 -13.46 2.62
N TYR A 80 15.35 -13.86 3.76
CA TYR A 80 13.93 -14.11 3.83
C TYR A 80 13.12 -12.84 3.56
N GLY A 81 13.54 -11.70 4.10
CA GLY A 81 12.91 -10.40 3.83
C GLY A 81 12.91 -10.04 2.34
N VAL A 82 14.03 -10.22 1.64
CA VAL A 82 14.14 -9.98 0.20
C VAL A 82 13.26 -10.94 -0.60
N LEU A 83 13.29 -12.24 -0.26
CA LEU A 83 12.44 -13.24 -0.92
C LEU A 83 10.95 -12.96 -0.69
N GLY A 84 10.58 -12.57 0.54
CA GLY A 84 9.23 -12.14 0.88
C GLY A 84 8.81 -10.90 0.10
N PHE A 85 9.68 -9.89 0.01
CA PHE A 85 9.41 -8.69 -0.78
C PHE A 85 9.15 -9.01 -2.25
N LEU A 86 10.01 -9.84 -2.86
CA LEU A 86 9.82 -10.30 -4.25
C LEU A 86 8.50 -11.06 -4.41
N LEU A 87 8.20 -12.00 -3.51
CA LEU A 87 6.93 -12.74 -3.51
C LEU A 87 5.73 -11.79 -3.47
N GLY A 88 5.79 -10.76 -2.61
CA GLY A 88 4.74 -9.76 -2.50
C GLY A 88 4.60 -8.86 -3.73
N LEU A 89 5.69 -8.48 -4.41
CA LEU A 89 5.60 -7.70 -5.67
C LEU A 89 4.82 -8.46 -6.76
N PHE A 90 5.03 -9.77 -6.86
CA PHE A 90 4.35 -10.61 -7.85
C PHE A 90 2.97 -11.10 -7.37
N SER A 91 2.64 -10.92 -6.09
CA SER A 91 1.41 -11.42 -5.47
C SER A 91 0.15 -10.97 -6.19
N ARG A 92 0.14 -9.78 -6.79
CA ARG A 92 -0.99 -9.24 -7.58
C ARG A 92 -1.42 -10.12 -8.75
N PHE A 93 -0.53 -10.98 -9.25
CA PHE A 93 -0.79 -11.84 -10.39
C PHE A 93 -1.38 -13.21 -10.01
N TYR A 94 -1.66 -13.45 -8.72
CA TYR A 94 -2.18 -14.74 -8.24
C TYR A 94 -3.46 -15.20 -8.99
N THR A 95 -4.28 -14.28 -9.50
CA THR A 95 -5.49 -14.63 -10.26
C THR A 95 -5.21 -15.30 -11.60
N ARG A 96 -4.04 -15.04 -12.20
CA ARG A 96 -3.62 -15.60 -13.49
C ARG A 96 -2.95 -16.97 -13.37
N ASP A 97 -2.58 -17.38 -12.15
CA ASP A 97 -1.94 -18.66 -11.91
C ASP A 97 -2.97 -19.80 -11.97
N PRO A 98 -2.77 -20.82 -12.84
CA PRO A 98 -3.64 -21.99 -12.90
C PRO A 98 -3.39 -22.99 -11.76
N PHE A 99 -2.22 -22.98 -11.11
CA PHE A 99 -1.88 -23.96 -10.09
C PHE A 99 -2.29 -23.49 -8.69
N ILE A 100 -3.10 -24.30 -7.99
CA ILE A 100 -3.79 -23.90 -6.76
C ILE A 100 -2.81 -23.54 -5.63
N VAL A 101 -1.70 -24.28 -5.48
CA VAL A 101 -0.78 -24.08 -4.36
C VAL A 101 0.00 -22.78 -4.50
N THR A 102 0.58 -22.52 -5.68
CA THR A 102 1.31 -21.28 -5.96
C THR A 102 0.37 -20.09 -5.96
N LYS A 103 -0.86 -20.27 -6.47
CA LYS A 103 -1.93 -19.29 -6.36
C LYS A 103 -2.25 -18.91 -4.92
N ALA A 104 -2.39 -19.88 -4.01
CA ALA A 104 -2.65 -19.60 -2.61
C ALA A 104 -1.48 -18.86 -1.94
N LEU A 105 -0.25 -19.29 -2.21
CA LEU A 105 0.96 -18.66 -1.69
C LEU A 105 1.10 -17.21 -2.16
N MET A 106 0.82 -16.94 -3.44
CA MET A 106 0.83 -15.60 -4.02
C MET A 106 -0.40 -14.78 -3.60
N ALA A 107 -1.54 -15.40 -3.32
CA ALA A 107 -2.73 -14.68 -2.86
C ALA A 107 -2.56 -14.12 -1.44
N LEU A 108 -1.82 -14.83 -0.58
CA LEU A 108 -1.73 -14.50 0.84
C LEU A 108 -1.18 -13.08 1.09
N PRO A 109 -0.03 -12.65 0.54
CA PRO A 109 0.44 -11.27 0.69
C PRO A 109 -0.57 -10.23 0.20
N TYR A 110 -1.19 -10.50 -0.96
CA TYR A 110 -2.14 -9.58 -1.58
C TYR A 110 -3.37 -9.38 -0.70
N LYS A 111 -3.93 -10.47 -0.18
CA LYS A 111 -5.14 -10.43 0.65
C LYS A 111 -4.87 -9.88 2.04
N LEU A 112 -3.72 -10.16 2.64
CA LEU A 112 -3.32 -9.53 3.90
C LEU A 112 -3.11 -8.03 3.74
N ALA A 113 -2.51 -7.59 2.63
CA ALA A 113 -2.39 -6.17 2.33
C ALA A 113 -3.74 -5.49 2.13
N GLN A 114 -4.65 -6.13 1.37
CA GLN A 114 -6.01 -5.63 1.19
C GLN A 114 -6.73 -5.52 2.54
N PHE A 115 -6.65 -6.54 3.38
CA PHE A 115 -7.22 -6.55 4.73
C PHE A 115 -6.62 -5.46 5.63
N GLY A 116 -5.31 -5.22 5.57
CA GLY A 116 -4.65 -4.19 6.36
C GLY A 116 -5.03 -2.77 5.96
N LEU A 117 -5.30 -2.53 4.67
CA LEU A 117 -5.71 -1.22 4.15
C LEU A 117 -7.22 -0.96 4.23
N GLU A 118 -8.04 -2.01 4.24
CA GLU A 118 -9.50 -1.88 4.22
C GLU A 118 -10.06 -0.98 5.33
N PRO A 119 -9.63 -1.07 6.61
CA PRO A 119 -10.13 -0.20 7.68
C PRO A 119 -9.97 1.30 7.39
N PHE A 120 -8.97 1.67 6.59
CA PHE A 120 -8.64 3.06 6.28
C PHE A 120 -9.33 3.55 5.01
N PHE A 121 -9.43 2.71 3.98
CA PHE A 121 -9.81 3.13 2.64
C PHE A 121 -11.07 2.49 2.06
N LYS A 122 -11.78 1.64 2.82
CA LYS A 122 -13.03 1.00 2.36
C LYS A 122 -14.07 2.00 1.83
N LYS A 123 -14.14 3.19 2.42
CA LYS A 123 -15.09 4.26 2.01
C LYS A 123 -14.83 4.78 0.61
N ASN A 124 -13.61 4.64 0.10
CA ASN A 124 -13.22 5.12 -1.23
C ASN A 124 -13.57 4.12 -2.33
N VAL A 125 -13.84 2.85 -1.97
CA VAL A 125 -14.06 1.78 -2.94
C VAL A 125 -15.37 2.02 -3.69
N LEU A 126 -15.27 2.16 -5.01
CA LEU A 126 -16.44 2.28 -5.87
C LEU A 126 -17.18 0.95 -5.98
N PRO A 127 -18.51 0.96 -6.21
CA PRO A 127 -19.24 -0.26 -6.52
C PRO A 127 -18.74 -0.89 -7.83
N PRO A 128 -18.75 -2.22 -7.99
CA PRO A 128 -18.14 -2.92 -9.14
C PRO A 128 -18.60 -2.41 -10.52
N ARG A 129 -19.87 -2.01 -10.67
CA ARG A 129 -20.41 -1.45 -11.92
C ARG A 129 -19.71 -0.16 -12.37
N ARG A 130 -19.09 0.56 -11.44
CA ARG A 130 -18.40 1.83 -11.66
C ARG A 130 -16.89 1.71 -11.89
N TRP A 131 -16.36 0.49 -11.98
CA TRP A 131 -14.92 0.26 -12.16
C TRP A 131 -14.44 0.43 -13.61
N LEU A 132 -15.24 -0.03 -14.59
CA LEU A 132 -14.91 0.04 -16.02
C LEU A 132 -14.65 1.47 -16.52
N PRO A 133 -15.49 2.48 -16.21
CA PRO A 133 -15.27 3.86 -16.68
C PRO A 133 -13.98 4.50 -16.15
N GLN A 134 -13.46 4.00 -15.03
CA GLN A 134 -12.28 4.55 -14.35
C GLN A 134 -10.97 3.88 -14.78
N GLY A 135 -11.04 2.88 -15.67
CA GLY A 135 -9.85 2.07 -16.01
C GLY A 135 -9.25 1.34 -14.81
N VAL A 136 -10.05 1.08 -13.76
CA VAL A 136 -9.64 0.32 -12.58
C VAL A 136 -9.58 -1.15 -12.98
N SER A 137 -8.49 -1.53 -13.65
CA SER A 137 -8.22 -2.92 -14.03
C SER A 137 -7.06 -3.47 -13.20
N GLY A 138 -7.38 -4.33 -12.22
CA GLY A 138 -6.39 -5.19 -11.56
C GLY A 138 -5.65 -4.63 -10.35
N GLY A 139 -6.20 -3.59 -9.69
CA GLY A 139 -5.73 -3.06 -8.41
C GLY A 139 -6.64 -3.41 -7.23
N MET A 140 -6.29 -2.95 -6.02
CA MET A 140 -7.16 -3.10 -4.85
C MET A 140 -8.41 -2.20 -4.92
N GLY A 141 -8.37 -1.12 -5.72
CA GLY A 141 -9.52 -0.23 -5.94
C GLY A 141 -9.77 0.74 -4.80
N PHE A 142 -8.79 0.99 -3.93
CA PHE A 142 -8.90 1.92 -2.81
C PHE A 142 -8.74 3.38 -3.22
N PHE A 143 -8.14 3.64 -4.40
CA PHE A 143 -7.87 4.99 -4.88
C PHE A 143 -8.45 5.20 -6.28
N PRO A 144 -9.78 5.22 -6.44
CA PRO A 144 -10.45 5.21 -7.75
C PRO A 144 -10.11 6.41 -8.63
N TYR A 145 -9.83 7.57 -8.04
CA TYR A 145 -9.48 8.79 -8.77
C TYR A 145 -7.97 9.02 -8.87
N ASN A 146 -7.14 8.07 -8.45
CA ASN A 146 -5.69 8.10 -8.65
C ASN A 146 -5.17 6.71 -9.02
N PRO A 147 -5.27 6.31 -10.32
CA PRO A 147 -4.85 4.99 -10.78
C PRO A 147 -3.37 4.69 -10.50
N LEU A 148 -2.51 5.71 -10.53
CA LEU A 148 -1.09 5.55 -10.22
C LEU A 148 -0.89 5.20 -8.74
N LEU A 149 -1.59 5.89 -7.84
CA LEU A 149 -1.54 5.60 -6.41
C LEU A 149 -2.14 4.23 -6.09
N ASP A 150 -3.24 3.86 -6.74
CA ASP A 150 -3.83 2.52 -6.60
C ASP A 150 -2.86 1.43 -7.06
N PHE A 151 -2.17 1.66 -8.17
CA PHE A 151 -1.11 0.76 -8.64
C PHE A 151 0.04 0.65 -7.64
N LEU A 152 0.54 1.77 -7.10
CA LEU A 152 1.62 1.77 -6.11
C LEU A 152 1.20 1.05 -4.82
N ALA A 153 -0.01 1.29 -4.32
CA ALA A 153 -0.55 0.60 -3.16
C ALA A 153 -0.68 -0.90 -3.42
N THR A 154 -1.16 -1.28 -4.59
CA THR A 154 -1.31 -2.68 -5.04
C THR A 154 0.04 -3.38 -5.19
N LEU A 155 1.10 -2.65 -5.56
CA LEU A 155 2.43 -3.21 -5.77
C LEU A 155 3.23 -3.33 -4.46
N PHE A 156 3.31 -2.24 -3.70
CA PHE A 156 4.22 -2.15 -2.55
C PHE A 156 3.63 -2.66 -1.24
N THR A 157 2.32 -2.53 -1.02
CA THR A 157 1.72 -2.98 0.23
C THR A 157 1.84 -4.51 0.43
N PRO A 158 1.53 -5.35 -0.58
CA PRO A 158 1.76 -6.79 -0.46
C PRO A 158 3.25 -7.15 -0.31
N ALA A 159 4.15 -6.40 -0.98
CA ALA A 159 5.60 -6.56 -0.85
C ALA A 159 6.07 -6.31 0.59
N LEU A 160 5.61 -5.23 1.23
CA LEU A 160 5.91 -4.95 2.64
C LEU A 160 5.37 -6.04 3.57
N VAL A 161 4.11 -6.43 3.41
CA VAL A 161 3.47 -7.46 4.24
C VAL A 161 4.19 -8.80 4.13
N ALA A 162 4.51 -9.24 2.91
CA ALA A 162 5.25 -10.48 2.70
C ALA A 162 6.68 -10.40 3.24
N ALA A 163 7.36 -9.26 3.07
CA ALA A 163 8.69 -9.05 3.62
C ALA A 163 8.68 -9.16 5.14
N PHE A 164 7.74 -8.49 5.84
CA PHE A 164 7.60 -8.58 7.29
C PHE A 164 7.28 -10.01 7.74
N GLY A 165 6.35 -10.68 7.09
CA GLY A 165 6.03 -12.09 7.40
C GLY A 165 7.24 -13.01 7.23
N ALA A 166 7.97 -12.87 6.12
CA ALA A 166 9.16 -13.68 5.86
C ALA A 166 10.30 -13.36 6.84
N MET A 167 10.49 -12.09 7.22
CA MET A 167 11.45 -11.71 8.25
C MET A 167 11.13 -12.33 9.61
N VAL A 168 9.85 -12.41 10.00
CA VAL A 168 9.43 -13.13 11.22
C VAL A 168 9.80 -14.61 11.13
N ILE A 169 9.56 -15.27 9.99
CA ILE A 169 9.96 -16.67 9.79
C ILE A 169 11.48 -16.80 9.89
N GLY A 170 12.25 -15.94 9.23
CA GLY A 170 13.71 -15.93 9.30
C GLY A 170 14.23 -15.72 10.73
N TYR A 171 13.55 -14.90 11.51
CA TYR A 171 13.86 -14.67 12.93
C TYR A 171 13.58 -15.91 13.76
N LEU A 172 12.41 -16.54 13.61
CA LEU A 172 11.99 -17.72 14.38
C LEU A 172 12.85 -18.96 14.11
N VAL A 173 13.40 -19.07 12.90
CA VAL A 173 14.32 -20.16 12.50
C VAL A 173 15.77 -19.86 12.91
N SER A 174 16.08 -18.64 13.36
CA SER A 174 17.43 -18.26 13.81
C SER A 174 17.71 -18.73 15.25
N ASP A 175 18.99 -18.71 15.62
CA ASP A 175 19.47 -19.20 16.92
C ASP A 175 18.78 -18.48 18.10
N ARG A 176 18.10 -19.27 18.95
CA ARG A 176 17.30 -18.78 20.09
C ARG A 176 18.14 -18.17 21.21
N ARG A 177 19.46 -18.44 21.25
CA ARG A 177 20.40 -17.84 22.21
C ARG A 177 20.66 -16.37 21.91
N VAL A 178 20.53 -15.98 20.64
CA VAL A 178 20.76 -14.60 20.16
C VAL A 178 19.44 -13.89 19.83
N PHE A 179 18.46 -14.61 19.30
CA PHE A 179 17.18 -14.08 18.82
C PHE A 179 16.03 -14.50 19.75
N LEU A 180 15.86 -13.75 20.84
CA LEU A 180 14.82 -13.96 21.85
C LEU A 180 13.42 -13.67 21.30
N ARG A 181 12.38 -14.38 21.75
CA ARG A 181 10.99 -14.21 21.26
C ARG A 181 10.41 -12.82 21.54
N ARG A 182 10.81 -12.16 22.63
CA ARG A 182 10.44 -10.75 22.88
C ARG A 182 10.94 -9.79 21.80
N GLY A 183 12.05 -10.11 21.14
CA GLY A 183 12.55 -9.32 20.00
C GLY A 183 11.59 -9.36 18.80
N VAL A 184 10.82 -10.44 18.64
CA VAL A 184 9.76 -10.53 17.61
C VAL A 184 8.66 -9.50 17.87
N VAL A 185 8.26 -9.28 19.12
CA VAL A 185 7.23 -8.29 19.46
C VAL A 185 7.70 -6.88 19.10
N ARG A 186 8.96 -6.54 19.41
CA ARG A 186 9.55 -5.25 19.02
C ARG A 186 9.65 -5.11 17.50
N PHE A 187 10.00 -6.17 16.79
CA PHE A 187 10.01 -6.19 15.33
C PHE A 187 8.61 -5.98 14.75
N LEU A 188 7.60 -6.70 15.25
CA LEU A 188 6.21 -6.55 14.81
C LEU A 188 5.67 -5.14 15.09
N ALA A 189 6.01 -4.55 16.24
CA ALA A 189 5.68 -3.16 16.54
C ALA A 189 6.34 -2.19 15.54
N GLY A 190 7.62 -2.39 15.23
CA GLY A 190 8.32 -1.62 14.20
C GLY A 190 7.70 -1.78 12.80
N ALA A 191 7.37 -3.01 12.41
CA ALA A 191 6.69 -3.30 11.15
C ALA A 191 5.30 -2.64 11.08
N ALA A 192 4.56 -2.64 12.19
CA ALA A 192 3.26 -1.95 12.28
C ALA A 192 3.43 -0.44 12.13
N VAL A 193 4.44 0.18 12.76
CA VAL A 193 4.74 1.62 12.57
C VAL A 193 5.06 1.92 11.10
N VAL A 194 5.92 1.13 10.45
CA VAL A 194 6.26 1.32 9.04
C VAL A 194 5.00 1.17 8.15
N PHE A 195 4.16 0.17 8.43
CA PHE A 195 2.90 -0.03 7.70
C PHE A 195 1.93 1.14 7.89
N LEU A 196 1.79 1.67 9.10
CA LEU A 196 0.96 2.83 9.39
C LEU A 196 1.49 4.09 8.72
N LEU A 197 2.81 4.31 8.72
CA LEU A 197 3.44 5.42 8.00
C LEU A 197 3.17 5.34 6.50
N TRP A 198 3.36 4.15 5.91
CA TRP A 198 3.02 3.91 4.50
C TRP A 198 1.55 4.20 4.21
N THR A 199 0.65 3.70 5.05
CA THR A 199 -0.80 3.94 4.94
C THR A 199 -1.12 5.45 5.05
N GLY A 200 -0.46 6.16 5.96
CA GLY A 200 -0.59 7.61 6.11
C GLY A 200 -0.13 8.38 4.86
N VAL A 201 0.98 7.97 4.24
CA VAL A 201 1.46 8.56 2.97
C VAL A 201 0.45 8.34 1.85
N LEU A 202 -0.08 7.12 1.71
CA LEU A 202 -1.13 6.84 0.72
C LEU A 202 -2.36 7.73 0.94
N GLY A 203 -2.82 7.85 2.18
CA GLY A 203 -3.96 8.70 2.53
C GLY A 203 -3.72 10.18 2.24
N ALA A 204 -2.54 10.70 2.58
CA ALA A 204 -2.18 12.10 2.34
C ALA A 204 -2.11 12.44 0.85
N LEU A 205 -1.48 11.58 0.04
CA LEU A 205 -1.41 11.75 -1.42
C LEU A 205 -2.79 11.67 -2.07
N TYR A 206 -3.65 10.77 -1.59
CA TYR A 206 -5.00 10.65 -2.09
C TYR A 206 -5.86 11.88 -1.73
N ALA A 207 -5.81 12.33 -0.48
CA ALA A 207 -6.51 13.54 -0.05
C ALA A 207 -6.06 14.78 -0.84
N GLN A 208 -4.76 14.89 -1.16
CA GLN A 208 -4.25 15.94 -2.05
C GLN A 208 -4.83 15.83 -3.46
N THR A 209 -4.98 14.60 -3.97
CA THR A 209 -5.59 14.34 -5.28
C THR A 209 -7.06 14.78 -5.29
N GLU A 210 -7.85 14.38 -4.29
CA GLU A 210 -9.25 14.77 -4.17
C GLU A 210 -9.40 16.28 -4.03
N ALA A 211 -8.52 16.94 -3.26
CA ALA A 211 -8.53 18.39 -3.14
C ALA A 211 -8.21 19.12 -4.46
N ARG A 212 -7.32 18.58 -5.30
CA ARG A 212 -7.05 19.12 -6.65
C ARG A 212 -8.25 18.93 -7.57
N ILE A 213 -8.86 17.75 -7.56
CA ILE A 213 -10.06 17.44 -8.34
C ILE A 213 -11.21 18.39 -7.93
N ALA A 214 -11.45 18.55 -6.64
CA ALA A 214 -12.51 19.43 -6.12
C ALA A 214 -12.30 20.92 -6.48
N ARG A 215 -11.05 21.34 -6.69
CA ARG A 215 -10.73 22.70 -7.15
C ARG A 215 -10.59 22.82 -8.67
N LEU A 216 -10.72 21.71 -9.40
CA LEU A 216 -10.42 21.62 -10.84
C LEU A 216 -9.02 22.16 -11.18
N ASP A 217 -8.09 22.10 -10.23
CA ASP A 217 -6.77 22.72 -10.34
C ASP A 217 -5.72 21.72 -10.83
N GLY A 218 -4.84 22.18 -11.72
CA GLY A 218 -3.75 21.36 -12.27
C GLY A 218 -4.20 20.32 -13.29
N ILE A 219 -5.28 20.58 -14.04
CA ILE A 219 -5.68 19.76 -15.21
C ILE A 219 -4.54 19.78 -16.23
N GLN A 220 -4.12 18.60 -16.67
CA GLN A 220 -3.05 18.38 -17.65
C GLN A 220 -3.56 17.85 -18.98
N GLU A 221 -4.70 17.16 -18.96
CA GLU A 221 -5.28 16.60 -20.17
C GLU A 221 -6.80 16.50 -20.01
N ILE A 222 -7.53 16.79 -21.08
CA ILE A 222 -8.98 16.63 -21.19
C ILE A 222 -9.24 15.79 -22.44
N THR A 223 -9.90 14.65 -22.27
CA THR A 223 -10.48 13.93 -23.43
C THR A 223 -11.98 14.15 -23.46
N VAL A 224 -12.52 14.47 -24.62
CA VAL A 224 -13.93 14.85 -24.83
C VAL A 224 -14.61 13.81 -25.71
N TRP A 225 -15.78 13.34 -25.28
CA TRP A 225 -16.69 12.51 -26.06
C TRP A 225 -18.08 13.16 -26.10
N ALA A 226 -18.77 13.03 -27.22
CA ALA A 226 -20.22 13.25 -27.29
C ALA A 226 -20.91 11.93 -26.97
N VAL A 227 -21.86 11.95 -26.04
CA VAL A 227 -22.72 10.81 -25.75
C VAL A 227 -24.12 11.10 -26.28
N GLU A 228 -24.65 10.15 -27.04
CA GLU A 228 -26.00 10.19 -27.61
C GLU A 228 -27.01 9.48 -26.69
N GLU A 229 -28.30 9.79 -26.84
CA GLU A 229 -29.36 9.08 -26.14
C GLU A 229 -29.32 7.58 -26.52
N GLY A 230 -29.17 6.71 -25.51
CA GLY A 230 -28.98 5.27 -25.72
C GLY A 230 -27.54 4.77 -25.52
N GLY A 231 -26.58 5.66 -25.21
CA GLY A 231 -25.25 5.30 -24.70
C GLY A 231 -24.15 5.15 -25.76
N GLY A 232 -24.42 5.51 -27.02
CA GLY A 232 -23.38 5.64 -28.04
C GLY A 232 -22.44 6.80 -27.70
N ALA A 233 -21.12 6.56 -27.71
CA ALA A 233 -20.12 7.59 -27.43
C ALA A 233 -19.24 7.82 -28.67
N ARG A 234 -19.16 9.07 -29.11
CA ARG A 234 -18.30 9.51 -30.22
C ARG A 234 -17.15 10.34 -29.68
N TRP A 235 -15.92 9.91 -29.92
CA TRP A 235 -14.72 10.67 -29.57
C TRP A 235 -14.67 11.99 -30.35
N LEU A 236 -14.44 13.10 -29.66
CA LEU A 236 -14.39 14.43 -30.26
C LEU A 236 -12.96 14.99 -30.32
N ALA A 237 -12.26 14.99 -29.18
CA ALA A 237 -10.89 15.49 -29.10
C ALA A 237 -10.16 15.02 -27.85
N ARG A 238 -8.83 15.17 -27.88
CA ARG A 238 -7.94 15.07 -26.72
C ARG A 238 -7.08 16.34 -26.68
N LEU A 239 -7.19 17.08 -25.60
CA LEU A 239 -6.47 18.33 -25.36
C LEU A 239 -5.45 18.05 -24.25
N ASP A 240 -4.18 18.25 -24.56
CA ASP A 240 -3.08 18.06 -23.61
C ASP A 240 -2.48 19.41 -23.18
N ARG A 241 -1.38 19.34 -22.43
CA ARG A 241 -0.66 20.52 -21.94
C ARG A 241 -0.17 21.45 -23.04
N ASP A 242 0.16 20.94 -24.22
CA ASP A 242 0.63 21.77 -25.32
C ASP A 242 -0.55 22.44 -26.02
N ALA A 243 -1.69 21.74 -26.13
CA ALA A 243 -2.94 22.34 -26.60
C ALA A 243 -3.38 23.51 -25.72
N PHE A 244 -3.29 23.39 -24.38
CA PHE A 244 -3.68 24.46 -23.44
C PHE A 244 -2.81 25.71 -23.49
N ARG A 245 -1.72 25.74 -24.26
CA ARG A 245 -0.92 26.95 -24.50
C ARG A 245 -1.42 27.79 -25.67
N GLN A 246 -2.35 27.25 -26.46
CA GLN A 246 -2.84 27.88 -27.67
C GLN A 246 -4.29 28.35 -27.47
N PRO A 247 -4.64 29.57 -27.90
CA PRO A 247 -6.03 29.95 -28.04
C PRO A 247 -6.75 29.03 -29.04
N PRO A 248 -8.00 28.60 -28.76
CA PRO A 248 -8.85 29.02 -27.64
C PRO A 248 -8.81 28.09 -26.41
N TYR A 249 -7.89 27.12 -26.36
CA TYR A 249 -7.89 26.07 -25.33
C TYR A 249 -7.36 26.53 -23.97
N ASP A 250 -6.55 27.58 -23.94
CA ASP A 250 -6.16 28.29 -22.72
C ASP A 250 -7.38 28.87 -21.98
N GLN A 251 -8.30 29.49 -22.73
CA GLN A 251 -9.56 30.03 -22.23
C GLN A 251 -10.51 28.93 -21.78
N LEU A 252 -10.54 27.79 -22.49
CA LEU A 252 -11.32 26.62 -22.07
C LEU A 252 -10.83 26.11 -20.69
N LEU A 253 -9.52 25.96 -20.53
CA LEU A 253 -8.94 25.51 -19.26
C LEU A 253 -9.25 26.50 -18.12
N ALA A 254 -9.05 27.80 -18.36
CA ALA A 254 -9.38 28.84 -17.40
C ALA A 254 -10.87 28.85 -17.04
N GLY A 255 -11.75 28.65 -18.04
CA GLY A 255 -13.19 28.59 -17.87
C GLY A 255 -13.67 27.37 -17.07
N LEU A 256 -12.95 26.24 -17.15
CA LEU A 256 -13.20 25.07 -16.30
C LEU A 256 -12.72 25.31 -14.86
N GLN A 257 -11.55 25.92 -14.69
CA GLN A 257 -11.00 26.25 -13.37
C GLN A 257 -11.82 27.31 -12.62
N ALA A 258 -12.44 28.23 -13.36
CA ALA A 258 -13.32 29.27 -12.81
C ALA A 258 -14.77 28.79 -12.60
N ALA A 259 -15.08 27.50 -12.84
CA ALA A 259 -16.42 26.96 -12.70
C ALA A 259 -16.94 27.11 -11.27
N ARG A 260 -18.20 27.56 -11.13
CA ARG A 260 -18.79 27.80 -9.80
C ARG A 260 -19.28 26.49 -9.19
N PRO A 261 -18.96 26.17 -7.93
CA PRO A 261 -19.50 24.98 -7.30
C PRO A 261 -21.03 25.07 -7.20
N ALA A 262 -21.72 24.02 -7.63
CA ALA A 262 -23.17 23.91 -7.64
C ALA A 262 -23.71 22.93 -6.58
N GLY A 263 -22.83 22.41 -5.73
CA GLY A 263 -23.14 21.43 -4.69
C GLY A 263 -23.22 19.98 -5.20
N PRO A 264 -23.55 19.02 -4.33
CA PRO A 264 -23.62 17.61 -4.70
C PRO A 264 -24.77 17.33 -5.68
N GLN A 265 -24.50 16.56 -6.73
CA GLN A 265 -25.47 16.16 -7.74
C GLN A 265 -25.23 14.70 -8.16
N ALA A 266 -26.29 13.96 -8.48
CA ALA A 266 -26.18 12.59 -8.99
C ALA A 266 -25.54 12.59 -10.39
N TYR A 267 -24.57 11.70 -10.61
CA TYR A 267 -23.94 11.53 -11.92
C TYR A 267 -24.97 10.98 -12.93
N PRO A 268 -25.21 11.67 -14.06
CA PRO A 268 -26.23 11.28 -15.03
C PRO A 268 -25.70 10.21 -16.00
N GLU A 269 -25.56 8.97 -15.52
CA GLU A 269 -25.11 7.83 -16.34
C GLU A 269 -26.04 7.63 -17.56
N GLY A 270 -25.47 7.56 -18.76
CA GLY A 270 -26.18 7.23 -20.00
C GLY A 270 -27.08 8.34 -20.56
N ARG A 271 -26.96 9.58 -20.07
CA ARG A 271 -27.65 10.74 -20.66
C ARG A 271 -26.87 11.33 -21.82
N ALA A 272 -27.60 11.90 -22.78
CA ALA A 272 -26.99 12.68 -23.85
C ALA A 272 -26.29 13.91 -23.29
N GLY A 273 -25.14 14.24 -23.86
CA GLY A 273 -24.30 15.34 -23.40
C GLY A 273 -22.85 15.16 -23.81
N LEU A 274 -21.96 15.88 -23.13
CA LEU A 274 -20.52 15.73 -23.30
C LEU A 274 -19.94 14.99 -22.10
N GLU A 275 -19.20 13.91 -22.35
CA GLU A 275 -18.39 13.24 -21.33
C GLU A 275 -16.95 13.74 -21.45
N LEU A 276 -16.36 14.09 -20.33
CA LEU A 276 -14.98 14.54 -20.21
C LEU A 276 -14.21 13.56 -19.33
N MET A 277 -12.98 13.22 -19.72
CA MET A 277 -12.01 12.60 -18.83
C MET A 277 -10.98 13.66 -18.46
N LEU A 278 -11.04 14.13 -17.23
CA LEU A 278 -10.12 15.13 -16.70
C LEU A 278 -8.94 14.40 -16.05
N SER A 279 -7.73 14.66 -16.54
CA SER A 279 -6.49 14.17 -15.94
C SER A 279 -5.74 15.32 -15.28
N PHE A 280 -5.24 15.07 -14.07
CA PHE A 280 -4.60 16.05 -13.21
C PHE A 280 -3.13 15.71 -12.97
N ALA A 281 -2.34 16.75 -12.69
CA ALA A 281 -0.97 16.59 -12.23
C ALA A 281 -0.90 15.68 -10.99
N GLY A 282 0.03 14.72 -10.99
CA GLY A 282 0.16 13.74 -9.91
C GLY A 282 -0.66 12.46 -10.08
N GLY A 283 -1.25 12.24 -11.26
CA GLY A 283 -1.89 10.97 -11.63
C GLY A 283 -3.39 10.91 -11.32
N GLY A 284 -3.99 12.00 -10.85
CA GLY A 284 -5.42 12.07 -10.60
C GLY A 284 -6.23 12.01 -11.90
N ARG A 285 -7.34 11.27 -11.93
CA ARG A 285 -8.24 11.19 -13.08
C ARG A 285 -9.69 11.09 -12.63
N ILE A 286 -10.59 11.81 -13.30
CA ILE A 286 -12.02 11.71 -13.03
C ILE A 286 -12.86 11.98 -14.29
N PRO A 287 -13.89 11.16 -14.56
CA PRO A 287 -14.93 11.47 -15.52
C PRO A 287 -15.81 12.63 -15.07
N ALA A 288 -16.28 13.42 -16.01
CA ALA A 288 -17.25 14.47 -15.79
C ALA A 288 -18.28 14.48 -16.91
N HIS A 289 -19.55 14.58 -16.55
CA HIS A 289 -20.63 14.79 -17.50
C HIS A 289 -20.96 16.28 -17.58
N VAL A 290 -21.09 16.81 -18.79
CA VAL A 290 -21.50 18.19 -19.06
C VAL A 290 -22.79 18.17 -19.88
N ASP A 291 -23.81 18.81 -19.33
CA ASP A 291 -25.06 19.09 -20.02
C ASP A 291 -24.95 20.48 -20.68
N PRO A 292 -24.91 20.57 -22.03
CA PRO A 292 -24.78 21.85 -22.73
C PRO A 292 -25.97 22.79 -22.53
N GLU A 293 -27.18 22.26 -22.30
CA GLU A 293 -28.39 23.07 -22.17
C GLU A 293 -28.43 23.75 -20.81
N THR A 294 -28.22 22.98 -19.74
CA THR A 294 -28.24 23.51 -18.37
C THR A 294 -26.90 24.12 -17.95
N ARG A 295 -25.84 23.90 -18.75
CA ARG A 295 -24.45 24.31 -18.49
C ARG A 295 -23.89 23.74 -17.18
N LYS A 296 -24.44 22.62 -16.73
CA LYS A 296 -24.03 21.93 -15.51
C LYS A 296 -22.99 20.88 -15.86
N MET A 297 -21.92 20.86 -15.07
CA MET A 297 -20.93 19.80 -15.08
C MET A 297 -21.02 19.01 -13.78
N VAL A 298 -21.10 17.70 -13.87
CA VAL A 298 -21.13 16.81 -12.70
C VAL A 298 -19.96 15.85 -12.80
N LEU A 299 -19.06 15.90 -11.82
CA LEU A 299 -17.97 14.94 -11.70
C LEU A 299 -18.49 13.58 -11.24
N PHE A 300 -17.77 12.50 -11.57
CA PHE A 300 -18.16 11.14 -11.22
C PHE A 300 -18.31 10.88 -9.72
N ASN A 301 -17.60 11.65 -8.89
CA ASN A 301 -17.73 11.61 -7.43
C ASN A 301 -19.00 12.31 -6.90
N GLY A 302 -19.84 12.86 -7.79
CA GLY A 302 -21.06 13.58 -7.49
C GLY A 302 -20.87 15.08 -7.23
N THR A 303 -19.69 15.64 -7.48
CA THR A 303 -19.48 17.09 -7.31
C THR A 303 -20.01 17.86 -8.51
N GLY A 304 -20.97 18.76 -8.29
CA GLY A 304 -21.56 19.60 -9.33
C GLY A 304 -20.88 20.96 -9.46
N TYR A 305 -20.79 21.44 -10.69
CA TYR A 305 -20.29 22.76 -11.08
C TYR A 305 -21.19 23.40 -12.12
N GLN A 306 -21.23 24.73 -12.13
CA GLN A 306 -21.89 25.55 -13.13
C GLN A 306 -20.83 26.17 -14.04
N LEU A 307 -20.88 25.84 -15.34
CA LEU A 307 -19.98 26.38 -16.35
C LEU A 307 -20.50 27.70 -16.94
N SER A 308 -19.57 28.52 -17.42
CA SER A 308 -19.90 29.74 -18.17
C SER A 308 -20.42 29.40 -19.58
N PRO A 309 -21.21 30.28 -20.22
CA PRO A 309 -21.59 30.14 -21.62
C PRO A 309 -20.37 30.00 -22.55
N GLU A 310 -19.30 30.76 -22.29
CA GLU A 310 -18.08 30.71 -23.11
C GLU A 310 -17.42 29.34 -23.03
N THR A 311 -17.30 28.77 -21.82
CA THR A 311 -16.73 27.43 -21.62
C THR A 311 -17.50 26.36 -22.39
N ILE A 312 -18.83 26.42 -22.39
CA ILE A 312 -19.68 25.45 -23.10
C ILE A 312 -19.53 25.58 -24.62
N ALA A 313 -19.46 26.81 -25.14
CA ALA A 313 -19.25 27.04 -26.57
C ALA A 313 -17.92 26.44 -27.06
N LEU A 314 -16.86 26.54 -26.25
CA LEU A 314 -15.55 25.95 -26.54
C LEU A 314 -15.56 24.41 -26.46
N LEU A 315 -16.29 23.83 -25.50
CA LEU A 315 -16.45 22.38 -25.37
C LEU A 315 -17.25 21.75 -26.52
N GLY A 316 -18.21 22.47 -27.10
CA GLY A 316 -19.06 22.00 -28.20
C GLY A 316 -18.40 22.05 -29.59
N LYS A 317 -17.25 22.71 -29.73
CA LYS A 317 -16.50 22.84 -31.00
C LYS A 317 -15.03 22.42 -30.86
N PRO A 318 -14.71 21.21 -30.41
CA PRO A 318 -13.31 20.83 -30.20
C PRO A 318 -12.55 20.56 -31.51
N GLY A 319 -13.22 20.61 -32.67
CA GLY A 319 -12.75 20.08 -33.95
C GLY A 319 -12.28 21.11 -35.01
N GLU A 320 -11.40 22.06 -34.68
CA GLU A 320 -10.61 22.76 -35.73
C GLU A 320 -9.12 22.40 -35.74
N VAL A 321 -8.63 21.54 -34.84
CA VAL A 321 -7.24 21.09 -34.88
C VAL A 321 -7.16 19.61 -35.23
N LYS A 322 -6.80 19.35 -36.50
CA LYS A 322 -6.27 18.04 -36.91
C LYS A 322 -4.99 17.79 -36.12
N ALA A 323 -5.01 16.81 -35.23
CA ALA A 323 -3.79 16.26 -34.63
C ALA A 323 -2.89 15.72 -35.76
N LYS A 324 -1.62 16.13 -35.75
CA LYS A 324 -0.55 15.50 -36.52
C LYS A 324 -0.08 14.25 -35.81
#